data_AF-A0A928E4S6-F1
#
_entry.id   AF-A0A928E4S6-F1
#
_cell.length_a   1.000
_cell.length_b   1.000
_cell.length_c   1.000
_cell.angle_alpha   90.00
_cell.angle_beta   90.00
_cell.angle_gamma   90.00
#
_symmetry.space_group_name_H-M   'P 1'
#
loop_
_entity.id
_entity.type
_entity.pdbx_description
1 polymer ?
#
loop_
_entity_poly.entity_id
_entity_poly.type
_entity_poly.pdbx_seq_one_letter_code
_entity_poly.pdbx_strand_id
1 'polypeptide(L)'
;MKKILFFCAVIAMSTMTVMANVYKCTYYDSSATVEMDSTADTKADWSGTLTNLDGTTVRMEGVVSCSKNRGSAIGATVDVLTTATSDESTSHLNCWCKMVRPFVSKWVYVAYSGSTARCARYCSHHCATFIRDDATVRDALFLNPLTSTVK
;
A
#
# COMPACT_ATOMS: atom_id res chain seq x y z
N MET A 1 10.88 17.60 -13.35
CA MET A 1 10.21 16.76 -14.37
C MET A 1 8.99 16.13 -13.71
N LYS A 2 7.78 16.53 -14.10
CA LYS A 2 6.51 16.06 -13.51
C LYS A 2 6.14 14.72 -14.16
N LYS A 3 6.03 13.64 -13.40
CA LYS A 3 5.62 12.31 -13.91
C LYS A 3 4.13 12.14 -13.65
N ILE A 4 3.36 11.87 -14.70
CA ILE A 4 1.90 11.69 -14.68
C ILE A 4 1.64 10.21 -14.97
N LEU A 5 0.95 9.50 -14.07
CA LEU A 5 0.63 8.08 -14.22
C LEU A 5 -0.84 7.79 -13.86
N PHE A 6 -1.49 6.96 -14.67
CA PHE A 6 -2.90 6.61 -14.59
C PHE A 6 -3.06 5.16 -14.06
N PHE A 7 -3.89 4.94 -13.03
CA PHE A 7 -4.18 3.60 -12.49
C PHE A 7 -5.66 3.23 -12.67
N CYS A 8 -5.91 2.19 -13.47
CA CYS A 8 -7.25 1.62 -13.70
C CYS A 8 -7.53 0.48 -12.71
N ALA A 9 -8.53 0.63 -11.84
CA ALA A 9 -9.07 -0.47 -11.03
C ALA A 9 -10.27 -1.13 -11.76
N VAL A 10 -10.29 -2.46 -11.84
CA VAL A 10 -11.36 -3.24 -12.50
C VAL A 10 -12.38 -3.69 -11.45
N ILE A 11 -13.64 -3.28 -11.60
CA ILE A 11 -14.77 -3.80 -10.81
C ILE A 11 -15.57 -4.72 -11.73
N ALA A 12 -15.51 -6.03 -11.50
CA ALA A 12 -16.31 -7.00 -12.24
C ALA A 12 -17.74 -7.05 -11.67
N MET A 13 -18.69 -6.44 -12.37
CA MET A 13 -20.12 -6.66 -12.11
C MET A 13 -20.65 -7.70 -13.09
N SER A 14 -20.97 -8.89 -12.59
CA SER A 14 -21.51 -9.97 -13.39
C SER A 14 -23.02 -9.84 -13.53
N THR A 15 -23.49 -9.11 -14.54
CA THR A 15 -24.77 -9.38 -15.25
C THR A 15 -24.71 -8.78 -16.66
N MET A 16 -25.29 -9.51 -17.61
CA MET A 16 -25.26 -9.22 -19.04
C MET A 16 -25.96 -7.90 -19.40
N THR A 17 -25.17 -6.84 -19.53
CA THR A 17 -25.47 -5.64 -20.31
C THR A 17 -24.13 -5.13 -20.80
N VAL A 18 -24.08 -4.40 -21.91
CA VAL A 18 -22.84 -3.83 -22.47
C VAL A 18 -22.26 -2.85 -21.44
N MET A 19 -21.53 -3.38 -20.46
CA MET A 19 -20.91 -2.59 -19.42
C MET A 19 -19.65 -2.02 -20.04
N ALA A 20 -19.74 -0.75 -20.43
CA ALA A 20 -18.55 0.08 -20.42
C ALA A 20 -17.90 -0.15 -19.05
N ASN A 21 -16.76 -0.84 -19.02
CA ASN A 21 -15.93 -0.92 -17.84
C ASN A 21 -15.59 0.53 -17.51
N VAL A 22 -16.29 1.11 -16.52
CA VAL A 22 -15.96 2.42 -16.01
C VAL A 22 -14.66 2.23 -15.24
N TYR A 23 -13.55 2.33 -15.95
CA TYR A 23 -12.24 2.43 -15.35
C TYR A 23 -12.25 3.73 -14.56
N LYS A 24 -12.44 3.64 -13.25
CA LYS A 24 -12.22 4.78 -12.38
C LYS A 24 -10.71 4.93 -12.27
N CYS A 25 -10.15 5.67 -13.22
CA CYS A 25 -8.75 6.08 -13.20
C CYS A 25 -8.59 7.03 -12.02
N THR A 26 -8.04 6.54 -10.92
CA THR A 26 -7.74 7.40 -9.79
C THR A 26 -6.42 8.09 -10.10
N TYR A 27 -6.48 9.40 -10.35
CA TYR A 27 -5.29 10.22 -10.53
C TYR A 27 -4.53 10.30 -9.20
N TYR A 28 -3.23 10.02 -9.24
CA TYR A 28 -2.31 10.29 -8.15
C TYR A 28 -1.40 11.44 -8.56
N ASP A 29 -1.52 12.59 -7.88
CA ASP A 29 -0.50 13.63 -7.96
C ASP A 29 0.57 13.38 -6.89
N SER A 30 1.84 13.46 -7.27
CA SER A 30 2.97 13.44 -6.32
C SER A 30 2.89 14.55 -5.25
N SER A 31 2.15 15.64 -5.53
CA SER A 31 1.87 16.72 -4.59
C SER A 31 0.53 16.59 -3.87
N ALA A 32 -0.17 15.45 -4.01
CA ALA A 32 -1.38 15.18 -3.25
C ALA A 32 -1.05 15.09 -1.76
N THR A 33 -1.94 15.62 -0.91
CA THR A 33 -1.82 15.52 0.55
C THR A 33 -2.44 14.21 1.00
N VAL A 34 -1.77 13.54 1.94
CA VAL A 34 -2.28 12.30 2.53
C VAL A 34 -2.58 12.54 4.00
N GLU A 35 -3.82 12.26 4.40
CA GLU A 35 -4.25 12.26 5.78
C GLU A 35 -4.51 10.82 6.21
N MET A 36 -3.93 10.38 7.32
CA MET A 36 -4.12 9.01 7.84
C MET A 36 -5.14 9.02 8.97
N ASP A 37 -6.19 8.22 8.87
CA ASP A 37 -7.30 8.23 9.86
C ASP A 37 -6.95 7.54 11.17
N SER A 38 -6.00 6.61 11.13
CA SER A 38 -5.48 5.98 12.34
C SER A 38 -3.99 5.74 12.21
N THR A 39 -3.24 6.25 13.18
CA THR A 39 -1.94 5.69 13.54
C THR A 39 -2.21 4.41 14.29
N ALA A 40 -2.39 3.32 13.55
CA ALA A 40 -2.90 2.06 14.08
C ALA A 40 -1.92 1.44 15.08
N ASP A 41 -2.10 1.79 16.36
CA ASP A 41 -1.31 1.21 17.45
C ASP A 41 -1.68 -0.25 17.74
N THR A 42 -2.76 -0.77 17.14
CA THR A 42 -3.25 -2.14 17.38
C THR A 42 -3.82 -2.86 16.15
N LYS A 43 -3.86 -2.24 14.96
CA LYS A 43 -4.48 -2.84 13.77
C LYS A 43 -3.46 -3.09 12.67
N ALA A 44 -3.53 -4.28 12.06
CA ALA A 44 -2.76 -4.60 10.86
C ALA A 44 -3.26 -3.83 9.62
N ASP A 45 -4.44 -3.23 9.72
CA ASP A 45 -5.04 -2.43 8.66
C ASP A 45 -4.70 -0.95 8.88
N TRP A 46 -4.43 -0.25 7.79
CA TRP A 46 -4.28 1.20 7.76
C TRP A 46 -5.26 1.80 6.76
N SER A 47 -5.60 3.06 6.98
CA SER A 47 -6.51 3.76 6.10
C SER A 47 -6.23 5.26 6.12
N GLY A 48 -6.37 5.91 4.98
CA GLY A 48 -6.23 7.35 4.86
C GLY A 48 -7.07 7.94 3.74
N THR A 49 -6.96 9.24 3.57
CA THR A 49 -7.57 10.01 2.51
C THR A 49 -6.47 10.73 1.74
N LEU A 50 -6.45 10.53 0.43
CA LEU A 50 -5.60 11.27 -0.49
C LEU A 50 -6.42 12.41 -1.09
N THR A 51 -5.94 13.63 -0.98
CA THR A 51 -6.54 14.81 -1.59
C THR A 51 -5.62 15.32 -2.70
N ASN A 52 -6.09 15.23 -3.93
CA ASN A 52 -5.38 15.73 -5.11
C ASN A 52 -5.43 17.27 -5.18
N LEU A 53 -4.58 17.85 -6.04
CA LEU A 53 -4.54 19.30 -6.25
C LEU A 53 -5.85 19.90 -6.79
N ASP A 54 -6.65 19.09 -7.49
CA ASP A 54 -7.98 19.48 -8.00
C ASP A 54 -9.07 19.43 -6.91
N GLY A 55 -8.71 19.08 -5.67
CA GLY A 55 -9.63 18.93 -4.54
C GLY A 55 -10.33 17.57 -4.50
N THR A 56 -10.09 16.68 -5.48
CA THR A 56 -10.69 15.35 -5.49
C THR A 56 -10.08 14.51 -4.38
N THR A 57 -10.93 13.94 -3.53
CA THR A 57 -10.51 13.05 -2.43
C THR A 57 -10.73 11.59 -2.75
N VAL A 58 -9.77 10.75 -2.36
CA VAL A 58 -9.79 9.30 -2.56
C VAL A 58 -9.54 8.61 -1.22
N ARG A 59 -10.48 7.75 -0.83
CA ARG A 59 -10.31 6.87 0.31
C ARG A 59 -9.32 5.75 -0.02
N MET A 60 -8.35 5.56 0.85
CA MET A 60 -7.33 4.52 0.72
C MET A 60 -7.39 3.58 1.91
N GLU A 61 -7.23 2.30 1.63
CA GLU A 61 -7.18 1.25 2.63
C GLU A 61 -6.05 0.30 2.28
N GLY A 62 -5.40 -0.25 3.30
CA GLY A 62 -4.33 -1.21 3.12
C GLY A 62 -4.07 -2.01 4.38
N VAL A 63 -3.12 -2.92 4.24
CA VAL A 63 -2.72 -3.87 5.26
C VAL A 63 -1.20 -3.83 5.46
N VAL A 64 -0.75 -4.33 6.60
CA VAL A 64 0.66 -4.50 6.93
C VAL A 64 0.99 -5.96 7.18
N SER A 65 2.24 -6.33 6.97
CA SER A 65 2.76 -7.65 7.30
C SER A 65 4.23 -7.59 7.69
N CYS A 66 4.64 -8.45 8.64
CA CYS A 66 6.05 -8.77 8.79
C CYS A 66 6.43 -9.94 7.92
N SER A 67 7.57 -9.77 7.25
CA SER A 67 8.09 -10.78 6.36
C SER A 67 9.59 -10.90 6.49
N LYS A 68 10.09 -12.10 6.22
CA LYS A 68 11.51 -12.40 6.06
C LYS A 68 12.10 -11.86 4.75
N ASN A 69 11.25 -11.46 3.81
CA ASN A 69 11.69 -10.80 2.59
C ASN A 69 12.58 -9.62 2.98
N ARG A 70 13.81 -9.59 2.46
CA ARG A 70 14.75 -8.50 2.72
C ARG A 70 14.22 -7.23 2.07
N GLY A 71 14.10 -6.16 2.85
CA GLY A 71 13.92 -4.82 2.32
C GLY A 71 15.28 -4.25 1.94
N SER A 72 15.56 -4.10 0.64
CA SER A 72 16.83 -3.54 0.17
C SER A 72 16.94 -2.03 0.46
N ALA A 73 15.81 -1.32 0.43
CA ALA A 73 15.68 0.10 0.76
C ALA A 73 14.20 0.43 1.00
N ILE A 74 13.91 1.52 1.74
CA ILE A 74 12.55 2.06 1.89
C ILE A 74 11.94 2.29 0.50
N GLY A 75 10.69 1.86 0.31
CA GLY A 75 9.99 1.92 -0.99
C GLY A 75 10.26 0.72 -1.90
N ALA A 76 11.17 -0.21 -1.55
CA ALA A 76 11.38 -1.43 -2.32
C ALA A 76 10.09 -2.25 -2.39
N THR A 77 9.81 -2.84 -3.56
CA THR A 77 8.56 -3.55 -3.80
C THR A 77 8.76 -5.05 -4.03
N VAL A 78 7.81 -5.87 -3.57
CA VAL A 78 7.71 -7.29 -3.92
C VAL A 78 6.26 -7.69 -4.20
N ASP A 79 6.06 -8.68 -5.08
CA ASP A 79 4.71 -9.13 -5.43
C ASP A 79 4.10 -10.02 -4.34
N VAL A 80 4.95 -10.88 -3.73
CA VAL A 80 4.54 -11.87 -2.73
C VAL A 80 5.50 -11.80 -1.53
N LEU A 81 4.91 -11.80 -0.33
CA LEU A 81 5.66 -11.92 0.92
C LEU A 81 5.72 -13.38 1.37
N THR A 82 6.87 -13.76 1.89
CA THR A 82 7.00 -14.93 2.74
C THR A 82 6.66 -14.51 4.17
N THR A 83 5.48 -14.91 4.64
CA THR A 83 5.01 -14.62 6.01
C THR A 83 5.96 -15.25 7.01
N ALA A 84 6.37 -14.49 8.01
CA ALA A 84 7.10 -15.05 9.14
C ALA A 84 6.14 -15.78 10.08
N THR A 85 6.51 -16.97 10.53
CA THR A 85 5.74 -17.69 11.57
C THR A 85 6.20 -17.27 12.96
N SER A 86 5.37 -17.51 13.98
CA SER A 86 5.62 -17.11 15.37
C SER A 86 6.92 -17.68 15.96
N ASP A 87 7.41 -18.77 15.39
CA ASP A 87 8.50 -19.58 15.93
C ASP A 87 9.86 -19.23 15.30
N GLU A 88 9.88 -18.29 14.36
CA GLU A 88 11.08 -17.91 13.62
C GLU A 88 11.87 -16.81 14.34
N SER A 89 13.19 -16.96 14.36
CA SER A 89 14.10 -16.01 15.02
C SER A 89 13.82 -14.58 14.57
N THR A 90 13.62 -13.69 15.55
CA THR A 90 13.20 -12.29 15.37
C THR A 90 14.18 -11.41 14.59
N SER A 91 15.37 -11.91 14.29
CA SER A 91 16.51 -11.17 13.77
C SER A 91 16.34 -10.59 12.35
N HIS A 92 15.33 -10.97 11.57
CA HIS A 92 15.20 -10.54 10.17
C HIS A 92 13.78 -10.18 9.72
N LEU A 93 12.94 -9.66 10.62
CA LEU A 93 11.58 -9.27 10.28
C LEU A 93 11.52 -7.85 9.74
N ASN A 94 10.99 -7.74 8.53
CA ASN A 94 10.83 -6.51 7.78
C ASN A 94 9.35 -6.13 7.70
N CYS A 95 9.05 -4.85 7.83
CA CYS A 95 7.72 -4.28 7.70
C CYS A 95 7.39 -3.97 6.25
N TRP A 96 6.25 -4.48 5.82
CA TRP A 96 5.73 -4.28 4.48
C TRP A 96 4.30 -3.76 4.54
N CYS A 97 4.01 -2.80 3.69
CA CYS A 97 2.69 -2.21 3.51
C CYS A 97 2.12 -2.63 2.16
N LYS A 98 0.80 -2.77 2.07
CA LYS A 98 0.13 -3.01 0.80
C LYS A 98 -1.18 -2.26 0.79
N MET A 99 -1.42 -1.51 -0.28
CA MET A 99 -2.73 -0.92 -0.52
C MET A 99 -3.66 -1.99 -1.09
N VAL A 100 -4.91 -2.00 -0.61
CA VAL A 100 -5.98 -2.88 -1.10
C VAL A 100 -7.11 -2.10 -1.75
N ARG A 101 -7.23 -0.79 -1.45
CA ARG A 101 -8.13 0.14 -2.14
C ARG A 101 -7.45 1.49 -2.38
N PRO A 102 -7.72 2.15 -3.53
CA PRO A 102 -8.72 1.80 -4.55
C PRO A 102 -8.30 0.66 -5.50
N PHE A 103 -7.04 0.25 -5.46
CA PHE A 103 -6.54 -0.94 -6.14
C PHE A 103 -5.55 -1.67 -5.24
N VAL A 104 -5.18 -2.87 -5.67
CA VAL A 104 -4.21 -3.68 -4.94
C VAL A 104 -2.80 -3.34 -5.42
N SER A 105 -1.95 -2.78 -4.55
CA SER A 105 -0.54 -2.50 -4.88
C SER A 105 0.35 -3.73 -4.69
N LYS A 106 1.60 -3.65 -5.16
CA LYS A 106 2.68 -4.50 -4.64
C LYS A 106 2.88 -4.25 -3.14
N TRP A 107 3.55 -5.18 -2.46
CA TRP A 107 4.04 -4.96 -1.10
C TRP A 107 5.21 -3.99 -1.12
N VAL A 108 5.23 -3.01 -0.23
CA VAL A 108 6.22 -1.95 -0.16
C VAL A 108 6.92 -1.99 1.19
N TYR A 109 8.25 -2.08 1.18
CA TYR A 109 9.05 -2.10 2.39
C TYR A 109 9.15 -0.71 3.02
N VAL A 110 9.00 -0.64 4.35
CA VAL A 110 9.05 0.63 5.09
C VAL A 110 10.00 0.64 6.28
N ALA A 111 10.26 -0.49 6.92
CA ALA A 111 11.11 -0.51 8.11
C ALA A 111 11.60 -1.92 8.46
N TYR A 112 12.65 -2.01 9.27
CA TYR A 112 13.04 -3.24 9.96
C TYR A 112 12.34 -3.30 11.33
N SER A 113 11.58 -4.37 11.60
CA SER A 113 10.83 -4.56 12.86
C SER A 113 11.69 -5.21 13.94
N GLY A 114 12.45 -6.26 13.58
CA GLY A 114 13.26 -7.03 14.53
C GLY A 114 12.48 -7.81 15.61
N SER A 115 11.14 -7.86 15.54
CA SER A 115 10.30 -8.60 16.50
C SER A 115 8.94 -9.01 15.91
N THR A 116 8.50 -10.25 16.17
CA THR A 116 7.14 -10.73 15.83
C THR A 116 6.08 -10.10 16.73
N ALA A 117 6.33 -10.07 18.05
CA ALA A 117 5.37 -9.63 19.06
C ALA A 117 4.85 -8.19 18.90
N ARG A 118 5.66 -7.28 18.34
CA ARG A 118 5.31 -5.88 18.09
C ARG A 118 5.12 -5.56 16.62
N CYS A 119 5.22 -6.57 15.75
CA CYS A 119 5.22 -6.39 14.32
C CYS A 119 4.02 -5.57 13.83
N ALA A 120 2.80 -6.01 14.15
CA ALA A 120 1.61 -5.39 13.61
C ALA A 120 1.54 -3.91 13.97
N ARG A 121 1.75 -3.57 15.24
CA ARG A 121 1.79 -2.19 15.74
C ARG A 121 2.90 -1.38 15.08
N TYR A 122 4.12 -1.89 15.10
CA TYR A 122 5.29 -1.19 14.59
C TYR A 122 5.18 -0.95 13.08
N CYS A 123 4.84 -1.98 12.31
CA CYS A 123 4.67 -1.85 10.87
C CYS A 123 3.50 -0.95 10.51
N SER A 124 2.40 -0.99 11.26
CA SER A 124 1.26 -0.10 11.01
C SER A 124 1.58 1.37 11.26
N HIS A 125 2.27 1.67 12.37
CA HIS A 125 2.79 3.01 12.63
C HIS A 125 3.75 3.49 11.53
N HIS A 126 4.68 2.65 11.11
CA HIS A 126 5.63 2.98 10.04
C HIS A 126 4.94 3.15 8.69
N CYS A 127 4.01 2.27 8.32
CA CYS A 127 3.23 2.40 7.09
C CYS A 127 2.50 3.75 7.08
N ALA A 128 1.76 4.09 8.14
CA ALA A 128 1.04 5.35 8.20
C ALA A 128 1.98 6.57 8.10
N THR A 129 3.10 6.55 8.82
CA THR A 129 4.08 7.64 8.82
C THR A 129 4.73 7.82 7.45
N PHE A 130 5.25 6.75 6.86
CA PHE A 130 5.92 6.82 5.57
C PHE A 130 4.96 7.10 4.42
N ILE A 131 3.74 6.57 4.45
CA ILE A 131 2.71 6.91 3.46
C ILE A 131 2.39 8.42 3.51
N ARG A 132 2.31 9.01 4.71
CA ARG A 132 2.07 10.43 4.88
C ARG A 132 3.27 11.28 4.42
N ASP A 133 4.47 10.90 4.86
CA ASP A 133 5.62 11.81 4.84
C ASP A 133 6.64 11.52 3.73
N ASP A 134 6.66 10.31 3.15
CA ASP A 134 7.69 9.86 2.19
C ASP A 134 7.14 9.63 0.79
N ALA A 135 7.60 10.46 -0.15
CA ALA A 135 7.18 10.38 -1.56
C ALA A 135 7.60 9.07 -2.25
N THR A 136 8.72 8.45 -1.85
CA THR A 136 9.19 7.19 -2.44
C THR A 136 8.25 6.05 -2.07
N VAL A 137 7.79 6.01 -0.82
CA VAL A 137 6.82 5.00 -0.36
C VAL A 137 5.46 5.22 -1.03
N ARG A 138 5.02 6.47 -1.14
CA ARG A 138 3.79 6.80 -1.89
C ARG A 138 3.90 6.36 -3.35
N ASP A 139 4.95 6.76 -4.04
CA ASP A 139 5.18 6.37 -5.43
C ASP A 139 5.23 4.84 -5.56
N ALA A 140 5.88 4.14 -4.63
CA ALA A 140 5.92 2.68 -4.64
C ALA A 140 4.51 2.06 -4.51
N LEU A 141 3.65 2.58 -3.63
CA LEU A 141 2.29 2.09 -3.41
C LEU A 141 1.35 2.46 -4.57
N PHE A 142 1.40 3.71 -5.03
CA PHE A 142 0.46 4.22 -6.02
C PHE A 142 0.89 3.89 -7.45
N LEU A 143 2.19 3.76 -7.71
CA LEU A 143 2.69 3.55 -9.07
C LEU A 143 2.91 2.09 -9.47
N ASN A 144 2.78 1.17 -8.52
CA ASN A 144 3.00 -0.26 -8.74
C ASN A 144 1.75 -1.08 -8.38
N PRO A 145 0.67 -1.01 -9.18
CA PRO A 145 -0.45 -1.91 -9.03
C PRO A 145 0.04 -3.35 -9.25
N LEU A 146 -0.51 -4.30 -8.48
CA LEU A 146 -0.40 -5.70 -8.86
C LEU A 146 -1.18 -5.87 -10.15
N THR A 147 -0.46 -6.09 -11.24
CA THR A 147 -1.06 -6.44 -12.52
C THR A 147 -1.74 -7.80 -12.35
N SER A 148 -3.05 -7.77 -12.18
CA SER A 148 -3.89 -8.93 -12.43
C SER A 148 -3.75 -9.24 -13.92
N THR A 149 -2.82 -10.13 -14.28
CA THR A 149 -2.89 -10.83 -15.56
C THR A 149 -4.11 -11.73 -15.47
N VAL A 150 -5.28 -11.20 -15.84
CA VAL A 150 -6.43 -12.00 -16.21
C VAL A 150 -6.01 -12.75 -17.47
N LYS A 151 -5.60 -14.02 -17.30
CA LYS A 151 -5.47 -14.96 -18.42
C LYS A 151 -6.84 -15.48 -18.80
#